data_AF-A0A7X7KQX5-F1
#
_entry.id   AF-A0A7X7KQX5-F1
#
_cell.length_a   1.000
_cell.length_b   1.000
_cell.length_c   1.000
_cell.angle_alpha   90.00
_cell.angle_beta   90.00
_cell.angle_gamma   90.00
#
_symmetry.space_group_name_H-M   'P 1'
#
loop_
_entity.id
_entity.type
_entity.pdbx_description
1 polymer ?
#
loop_
_entity_poly.entity_id
_entity_poly.type
_entity_poly.pdbx_seq_one_letter_code
_entity_poly.pdbx_strand_id
1 'polypeptide(L)' 'MPWGLMVAPFPDAPDTPNARRAVWCNQYVIEHSDRLVIGHLNPDGMLACLLSEADPQKEIVYL' A
#
# COMPACT_ATOMS: atom_id res chain seq x y z
N MET A 1 25.67 -4.76 2.00
CA MET A 1 24.90 -4.48 0.78
C MET A 1 23.44 -4.43 1.18
N PRO A 2 22.75 -3.28 1.21
CA PRO A 2 21.32 -3.30 1.46
C PRO A 2 20.67 -3.69 0.14
N TRP A 3 20.40 -4.98 -0.04
CA TRP A 3 19.61 -5.45 -1.18
C TRP A 3 18.16 -5.09 -0.87
N GLY A 4 17.59 -4.22 -1.69
CA GLY A 4 16.17 -3.86 -1.65
C GLY A 4 15.62 -3.94 -3.05
N LEU A 5 14.45 -4.55 -3.21
CA LEU A 5 13.68 -4.47 -4.44
C LEU A 5 12.80 -3.22 -4.36
N MET A 6 12.99 -2.29 -5.29
CA MET A 6 12.08 -1.17 -5.47
C MET A 6 11.22 -1.42 -6.71
N VAL A 7 9.90 -1.39 -6.52
CA VAL A 7 8.92 -1.54 -7.61
C VAL A 7 8.19 -0.22 -7.77
N ALA A 8 8.29 0.38 -8.96
CA ALA A 8 7.55 1.57 -9.33
C ALA A 8 7.24 1.51 -10.84
N PRO A 9 5.98 1.34 -11.27
CA PRO A 9 5.61 1.32 -12.69
C PRO A 9 5.45 2.74 -13.24
N PHE A 10 6.22 3.68 -12.72
CA PHE A 10 6.20 5.08 -13.10
C PHE A 10 7.55 5.42 -13.72
N PRO A 11 7.57 6.19 -14.82
CA PRO A 11 8.85 6.71 -15.32
C PRO A 11 9.51 7.57 -14.25
N ASP A 12 10.84 7.73 -14.35
CA ASP A 12 11.61 8.64 -13.49
C ASP A 12 10.95 10.02 -13.51
N ALA A 13 10.38 10.41 -12.37
CA ALA A 13 9.44 11.51 -12.29
C ALA A 13 9.55 12.15 -10.90
N PRO A 14 9.23 13.45 -10.78
CA PRO A 14 9.80 14.33 -9.76
C PRO A 14 9.49 13.86 -8.34
N ASP A 15 10.37 14.22 -7.41
CA ASP A 15 10.35 13.93 -5.96
C ASP A 15 9.10 14.47 -5.21
N THR A 16 8.08 14.91 -5.94
CA THR A 16 6.85 15.46 -5.38
C THR A 16 5.88 14.34 -5.01
N PRO A 17 5.33 14.34 -3.78
CA PRO A 17 4.26 13.43 -3.39
C PRO A 17 3.08 13.47 -4.38
N ASN A 18 2.63 12.29 -4.80
CA ASN A 18 1.54 12.14 -5.75
C ASN A 18 0.51 11.13 -5.20
N ALA A 19 -0.72 11.60 -4.97
CA ALA A 19 -1.79 10.78 -4.40
C ALA A 19 -2.08 9.53 -5.23
N ARG A 20 -2.08 9.63 -6.56
CA ARG A 20 -2.33 8.48 -7.45
C ARG A 20 -1.24 7.41 -7.34
N ARG A 21 0.02 7.82 -7.15
CA ARG A 21 1.12 6.88 -6.91
C ARG A 21 0.98 6.19 -5.56
N ALA A 22 0.63 6.95 -4.52
CA ALA A 22 0.39 6.38 -3.20
C ALA A 22 -0.74 5.34 -3.22
N VAL A 23 -1.83 5.60 -3.94
CA VAL A 23 -2.92 4.63 -4.16
C VAL A 23 -2.38 3.34 -4.79
N TRP A 24 -1.64 3.47 -5.89
CA TRP A 24 -1.09 2.31 -6.59
C TRP A 24 -0.15 1.49 -5.72
N CYS A 25 0.77 2.14 -4.98
CA CYS A 25 1.69 1.44 -4.10
C CYS A 25 0.95 0.66 -3.00
N ASN A 26 -0.09 1.25 -2.42
CA ASN A 26 -0.91 0.58 -1.42
C ASN A 26 -1.65 -0.62 -2.03
N GLN A 27 -2.28 -0.47 -3.19
CA GLN A 27 -2.96 -1.55 -3.90
C GLN A 27 -2.00 -2.70 -4.23
N TYR A 28 -0.82 -2.38 -4.76
CA TYR A 28 0.19 -3.38 -5.11
C TYR A 28 0.58 -4.23 -3.89
N VAL A 29 0.91 -3.58 -2.76
CA VAL A 29 1.27 -4.29 -1.53
C VAL A 29 0.09 -5.09 -0.99
N ILE A 30 -1.12 -4.52 -1.00
CA ILE A 30 -2.33 -5.22 -0.55
C ILE A 30 -2.53 -6.49 -1.39
N GLU A 31 -2.46 -6.41 -2.71
CA GLU A 31 -2.69 -7.53 -3.62
C GLU A 31 -1.63 -8.64 -3.51
N HIS A 32 -0.36 -8.27 -3.38
CA HIS A 32 0.77 -9.21 -3.48
C HIS A 32 1.29 -9.72 -2.13
N SER A 33 0.66 -9.32 -1.03
CA SER A 33 1.01 -9.81 0.31
C SER A 33 0.02 -10.87 0.78
N ASP A 34 0.54 -11.93 1.39
CA ASP A 34 -0.27 -12.93 2.09
C ASP A 34 -0.86 -12.38 3.40
N ARG A 35 -0.13 -11.47 4.05
CA ARG A 35 -0.47 -10.85 5.33
C ARG A 35 -0.14 -9.36 5.34
N LEU A 36 -1.01 -8.57 5.97
CA LEU A 36 -0.85 -7.13 6.19
C LEU A 36 -0.82 -6.82 7.69
N VAL A 37 0.10 -5.95 8.09
CA VAL A 37 0.18 -5.40 9.46
C VAL A 37 0.06 -3.89 9.38
N ILE A 38 -0.97 -3.34 10.00
CA ILE A 38 -1.33 -1.92 9.94
C ILE A 38 -1.08 -1.29 11.30
N GLY A 39 -0.11 -0.37 11.37
CA GLY A 39 0.26 0.31 12.62
C GLY A 39 -0.65 1.47 12.99
N HIS A 40 -0.84 2.43 12.09
CA HIS A 40 -1.73 3.56 12.30
C HIS A 40 -2.56 3.80 11.05
N LEU A 41 -3.88 3.82 11.21
CA LEU A 41 -4.82 4.02 10.12
C LEU A 41 -5.68 5.25 10.41
N ASN A 42 -5.70 6.19 9.46
CA ASN A 42 -6.71 7.24 9.47
C ASN A 42 -8.02 6.64 8.94
N PRO A 43 -9.11 6.61 9.73
CA PRO A 43 -10.37 5.94 9.36
C PRO A 43 -11.01 6.48 8.07
N ASP A 44 -10.80 7.76 7.75
CA ASP A 44 -11.33 8.39 6.54
C ASP A 44 -10.28 8.53 5.43
N GLY A 45 -9.11 7.90 5.63
CA GLY A 45 -8.02 7.92 4.67
C GLY A 45 -8.23 6.95 3.51
N MET A 46 -7.63 7.25 2.37
CA MET A 46 -7.66 6.38 1.18
C MET A 46 -7.25 4.93 1.47
N LEU A 47 -6.29 4.72 2.38
CA LEU A 47 -5.89 3.36 2.79
C LEU A 47 -7.02 2.60 3.47
N ALA A 48 -7.86 3.27 4.29
CA ALA A 48 -9.01 2.62 4.93
C ALA A 48 -10.03 2.17 3.89
N CYS A 49 -10.28 2.98 2.85
CA CYS A 49 -11.12 2.58 1.73
C CYS A 49 -10.56 1.34 1.01
N LEU A 50 -9.27 1.33 0.67
CA LEU A 50 -8.64 0.19 0.01
C LEU A 50 -8.70 -1.10 0.86
N LEU A 51 -8.51 -0.98 2.16
CA LEU A 51 -8.59 -2.14 3.08
C LEU A 51 -10.02 -2.68 3.20
N SER A 52 -11.04 -1.82 3.08
CA SER A 52 -12.45 -2.25 3.07
C SER A 52 -12.85 -3.04 1.82
N GLU A 53 -12.08 -2.88 0.73
CA GLU A 53 -12.27 -3.57 -0.55
C GLU A 53 -11.32 -4.77 -0.72
N ALA A 54 -10.43 -5.02 0.25
CA ALA A 54 -9.48 -6.12 0.20
C ALA A 54 -10.19 -7.48 0.26
N ASP A 55 -9.52 -8.52 -0.25
CA ASP A 55 -9.99 -9.90 -0.14
C ASP A 55 -10.34 -10.22 1.33
N PRO A 56 -11.58 -10.62 1.64
CA PRO A 56 -12.02 -10.90 3.01
C PRO A 56 -11.27 -12.08 3.65
N GLN A 57 -10.56 -12.91 2.88
CA GLN A 57 -9.72 -13.99 3.39
C GLN A 57 -8.29 -13.55 3.74
N LYS A 58 -7.89 -12.32 3.37
CA LYS A 58 -6.54 -11.82 3.63
C LYS A 58 -6.32 -11.61 5.13
N GLU A 59 -5.17 -12.04 5.64
CA GLU A 59 -4.82 -11.84 7.04
C GLU A 59 -4.41 -10.38 7.26
N ILE A 60 -5.27 -9.60 7.92
CA ILE A 60 -5.01 -8.19 8.25
C ILE A 60 -4.98 -8.02 9.77
N VAL A 61 -3.86 -7.55 10.28
CA VAL A 61 -3.65 -7.27 11.72
C VAL A 61 -3.50 -5.78 11.94
N TYR A 62 -4.29 -5.21 12.83
CA TYR A 62 -4.19 -3.83 13.29
C TYR A 62 -3.46 -3.80 14.63
N LEU A 63 -2.43 -2.95 14.76
CA LEU A 63 -1.63 -2.79 15.99
C LEU A 63 -2.14 -1.64 16.87
#